data_AF-A0A527GH35-F1
#
_entry.id   AF-A0A527GH35-F1
#
_cell.length_a   1.000
_cell.length_b   1.000
_cell.length_c   1.000
_cell.angle_alpha   90.00
_cell.angle_beta   90.00
_cell.angle_gamma   90.00
#
_symmetry.space_group_name_H-M   'P 1'
#
loop_
_entity.id
_entity.type
_entity.pdbx_description
1 polymer ?
#
loop_
_entity_poly.entity_id
_entity_poly.type
_entity_poly.pdbx_seq_one_letter_code
_entity_poly.pdbx_strand_id
1 'polypeptide(L)'
;PSNSGEPLGVLVPNCRIREALFKIVRLQDRARLLCGHSVVDATNSQEGAVVTLSNGARLTARLVVAADSRLSATRDLLGIGA
;
A
#
# COMPACT_ATOMS: atom_id res chain seq x y z
N PRO A 1 41.43 -1.09 -1.27
CA PRO A 1 41.17 -0.36 -0.01
C PRO A 1 39.73 0.19 -0.02
N SER A 2 38.84 -0.41 0.76
CA SER A 2 37.51 0.15 1.02
C SER A 2 37.67 1.48 1.76
N ASN A 3 37.03 2.54 1.26
CA ASN A 3 37.15 3.89 1.78
C ASN A 3 36.55 3.95 3.19
N SER A 4 37.38 3.92 4.23
CA SER A 4 36.98 3.72 5.64
C SER A 4 36.32 4.93 6.31
N GLY A 5 35.84 5.90 5.53
CA GLY A 5 35.25 7.15 6.02
C GLY A 5 33.82 7.43 5.56
N GLU A 6 33.24 6.60 4.70
CA GLU A 6 31.86 6.80 4.23
C GLU A 6 30.84 6.20 5.21
N PRO A 7 29.74 6.92 5.52
CA PRO A 7 28.70 6.39 6.39
C PRO A 7 27.99 5.20 5.71
N LEU A 8 27.73 4.13 6.48
CA LEU A 8 27.00 2.94 6.02
C LEU A 8 25.54 3.24 5.62
N GLY A 9 25.01 4.38 6.06
CA GLY A 9 23.65 4.82 5.78
C GLY A 9 23.30 6.09 6.53
N VAL A 10 22.06 6.54 6.33
CA VAL A 10 21.53 7.75 6.96
C VAL A 10 20.31 7.38 7.80
N LEU A 11 20.25 7.90 9.03
CA LEU A 11 19.07 7.80 9.86
C LEU A 11 18.05 8.85 9.42
N VAL A 12 16.91 8.39 8.92
CA VAL A 12 15.82 9.26 8.46
C VAL A 12 14.54 8.90 9.22
N PRO A 13 13.83 9.88 9.81
CA PRO A 13 12.54 9.62 10.43
C PRO A 13 11.54 9.07 9.41
N ASN A 14 10.84 7.98 9.74
CA ASN A 14 9.88 7.34 8.84
C ASN A 14 8.79 8.30 8.32
N CYS A 15 8.42 9.31 9.12
CA CYS A 15 7.46 10.34 8.68
C CYS A 15 7.97 11.14 7.48
N ARG A 16 9.29 11.41 7.39
CA ARG A 16 9.90 12.15 6.27
C ARG A 16 9.97 11.32 5.01
N ILE A 17 10.26 10.03 5.14
CA ILE A 17 10.21 9.08 4.01
C ILE A 17 8.78 9.03 3.44
N ARG A 18 7.77 8.83 4.31
CA ARG A 18 6.36 8.78 3.90
C ARG A 18 5.89 10.10 3.28
N GLU A 19 6.27 11.24 3.86
CA GLU A 19 5.94 12.56 3.34
C GLU A 19 6.51 12.77 1.93
N ALA A 20 7.77 12.42 1.70
CA ALA A 20 8.42 12.53 0.39
C ALA A 20 7.72 11.64 -0.66
N LEU A 21 7.45 10.37 -0.33
CA LEU A 21 6.75 9.44 -1.21
C LEU A 21 5.33 9.93 -1.53
N PHE A 22 4.60 10.43 -0.53
CA PHE A 22 3.25 10.99 -0.74
C PHE A 22 3.25 12.20 -1.66
N LYS A 23 4.23 13.11 -1.52
CA LYS A 23 4.40 14.27 -2.42
C LYS A 23 4.62 13.82 -3.86
N ILE A 24 5.44 12.80 -4.08
CA ILE A 24 5.70 12.27 -5.44
C ILE A 24 4.43 11.67 -6.04
N VAL A 25 3.70 10.83 -5.29
CA VAL A 25 2.47 10.19 -5.78
C VAL A 25 1.38 11.22 -6.11
N ARG A 26 1.26 12.30 -5.31
CA ARG A 26 0.32 13.40 -5.56
C ARG A 26 0.54 14.12 -6.89
N LEU A 27 1.75 14.06 -7.43
CA LEU A 27 2.11 14.68 -8.72
C LEU A 27 1.95 13.71 -9.91
N GLN A 28 1.50 12.47 -9.69
CA GLN A 28 1.30 11.50 -10.76
C GLN A 28 -0.16 11.50 -11.26
N ASP A 29 -0.36 11.78 -12.55
CA ASP A 29 -1.70 11.80 -13.16
C ASP A 29 -2.36 10.41 -13.24
N ARG A 30 -1.57 9.34 -13.15
CA ARG A 30 -2.06 7.96 -13.23
C ARG A 30 -2.41 7.35 -11.87
N ALA A 31 -2.23 8.10 -10.78
CA ALA A 31 -2.51 7.63 -9.43
C ALA A 31 -3.72 8.38 -8.85
N ARG A 32 -4.70 7.63 -8.34
CA ARG A 32 -5.83 8.19 -7.58
C ARG A 32 -5.73 7.75 -6.12
N LEU A 33 -5.55 8.71 -5.23
CA LEU A 33 -5.55 8.47 -3.78
C LEU A 33 -6.97 8.60 -3.22
N LEU A 34 -7.51 7.48 -2.75
CA LEU A 34 -8.80 7.42 -2.05
C LEU A 34 -8.52 7.34 -0.54
N CYS A 35 -8.62 8.48 0.14
CA CYS A 35 -8.36 8.58 1.58
C CYS A 35 -9.65 8.47 2.39
N GLY A 36 -9.53 8.13 3.68
CA GLY A 36 -10.69 8.04 4.59
C GLY A 36 -11.56 6.79 4.39
N HIS A 37 -11.08 5.83 3.59
CA HIS A 37 -11.76 4.58 3.33
C HIS A 37 -10.88 3.41 3.72
N SER A 38 -11.47 2.47 4.46
CA SER A 38 -10.84 1.18 4.75
C SER A 38 -11.38 0.13 3.79
N VAL A 39 -10.58 -0.91 3.53
CA VAL A 39 -11.07 -2.13 2.89
C VAL A 39 -11.88 -2.93 3.92
N VAL A 40 -13.11 -3.29 3.57
CA VAL A 40 -14.00 -4.06 4.46
C VAL A 40 -14.33 -5.45 3.91
N ASP A 41 -14.10 -5.66 2.62
CA ASP A 41 -14.21 -6.96 1.96
C ASP A 41 -13.29 -7.00 0.73
N ALA A 42 -12.73 -8.16 0.44
CA ALA A 42 -11.82 -8.38 -0.68
C ALA A 42 -12.01 -9.79 -1.23
N THR A 43 -12.16 -9.90 -2.55
CA THR A 43 -12.26 -11.19 -3.25
C THR A 43 -11.31 -11.20 -4.44
N ASN A 44 -10.81 -12.39 -4.79
CA ASN A 44 -10.02 -12.62 -5.99
C ASN A 44 -10.49 -13.89 -6.70
N SER A 45 -10.42 -13.87 -8.03
CA SER A 45 -10.73 -14.99 -8.91
C SER A 45 -9.83 -14.93 -10.14
N GLN A 46 -10.05 -15.83 -11.11
CA GLN A 46 -9.32 -15.81 -12.38
C GLN A 46 -9.69 -14.58 -13.22
N GLU A 47 -10.88 -14.01 -13.04
CA GLU A 47 -11.39 -12.86 -13.77
C GLU A 47 -10.88 -11.51 -13.22
N GLY A 48 -10.33 -11.51 -12.00
CA GLY A 48 -9.77 -10.33 -11.36
C GLY A 48 -10.04 -10.30 -9.86
N ALA A 49 -9.94 -9.10 -9.29
CA ALA A 49 -10.17 -8.85 -7.87
C ALA A 49 -11.20 -7.74 -7.67
N VAL A 50 -11.98 -7.87 -6.60
CA VAL A 50 -12.95 -6.87 -6.17
C VAL A 50 -12.66 -6.49 -4.73
N VAL A 51 -12.57 -5.19 -4.47
CA VAL A 51 -12.39 -4.61 -3.14
C VAL A 51 -13.61 -3.76 -2.81
N THR A 52 -14.23 -4.03 -1.66
CA THR A 52 -15.31 -3.20 -1.11
C THR A 52 -14.72 -2.27 -0.05
N LEU A 53 -15.00 -0.98 -0.19
CA LEU A 53 -14.57 0.07 0.73
C LEU A 53 -15.64 0.32 1.80
N SER A 54 -15.23 0.92 2.93
CA SER A 54 -16.11 1.23 4.07
C SER A 54 -17.28 2.16 3.75
N ASN A 55 -17.22 2.91 2.65
CA ASN A 55 -18.34 3.72 2.14
C ASN A 55 -19.29 2.94 1.21
N GLY A 56 -19.11 1.63 1.07
CA GLY A 56 -19.88 0.76 0.18
C GLY A 56 -19.40 0.76 -1.28
N ALA A 57 -18.44 1.61 -1.66
CA ALA A 57 -17.91 1.62 -3.01
C ALA A 57 -17.17 0.32 -3.34
N ARG A 58 -17.36 -0.16 -4.57
CA ARG A 58 -16.66 -1.35 -5.09
C ARG A 58 -15.67 -0.96 -6.17
N LEU A 59 -14.43 -1.44 -6.01
CA LEU A 59 -13.35 -1.27 -6.97
C LEU A 59 -13.04 -2.62 -7.59
N THR A 60 -13.00 -2.69 -8.92
CA THR A 60 -12.57 -3.86 -9.67
C THR A 60 -11.17 -3.61 -10.24
N ALA A 61 -10.30 -4.61 -10.17
CA ALA A 61 -8.93 -4.51 -10.66
C ALA A 61 -8.42 -5.87 -11.14
N ARG A 62 -7.43 -5.84 -12.03
CA ARG A 62 -6.71 -7.05 -12.46
C ARG A 62 -5.74 -7.58 -11.40
N LEU A 63 -5.28 -6.71 -10.50
CA LEU A 63 -4.33 -7.02 -9.44
C LEU A 63 -4.65 -6.14 -8.22
N VAL A 64 -4.61 -6.75 -7.04
CA VAL A 64 -4.64 -6.06 -5.75
C VAL A 64 -3.32 -6.32 -5.04
N VAL A 65 -2.75 -5.25 -4.48
CA VAL A 65 -1.55 -5.33 -3.63
C VAL A 65 -1.94 -4.89 -2.23
N ALA A 66 -1.98 -5.83 -1.29
CA ALA A 66 -2.18 -5.54 0.12
C ALA A 66 -0.89 -4.96 0.72
N ALA A 67 -0.89 -3.68 1.06
CA ALA A 67 0.25 -2.95 1.62
C ALA A 67 -0.08 -2.32 3.00
N ASP A 68 -0.95 -2.98 3.75
CA ASP A 68 -1.48 -2.60 5.08
C ASP A 68 -0.67 -3.21 6.26
N SER A 69 0.60 -3.56 5.99
CA SER A 69 1.62 -3.94 6.99
C SER A 69 1.36 -5.28 7.72
N ARG A 70 1.94 -5.44 8.93
CA ARG A 70 1.98 -6.73 9.66
C ARG A 70 0.59 -7.26 10.00
N LEU A 71 -0.30 -6.37 10.46
CA LEU A 71 -1.66 -6.69 10.89
C LEU A 71 -2.65 -6.42 9.75
N SER A 72 -2.36 -7.00 8.59
CA SER A 72 -3.11 -6.79 7.35
C SER A 72 -4.51 -7.37 7.44
N ALA A 73 -5.51 -6.51 7.59
CA ALA A 73 -6.91 -6.91 7.51
C ALA A 73 -7.26 -7.43 6.11
N THR A 74 -6.61 -6.88 5.05
CA THR A 74 -6.84 -7.33 3.67
C THR A 74 -6.40 -8.77 3.47
N ARG A 75 -5.26 -9.16 4.05
CA ARG A 75 -4.75 -10.53 4.01
C ARG A 75 -5.70 -11.50 4.73
N ASP A 76 -6.20 -11.10 5.90
CA ASP A 76 -7.15 -11.90 6.69
C ASP A 76 -8.49 -12.09 5.95
N LEU A 77 -9.01 -11.04 5.30
CA LEU A 77 -10.22 -11.10 4.47
C LEU A 77 -10.09 -12.09 3.30
N LEU A 78 -8.89 -12.21 2.73
CA LEU A 78 -8.60 -13.15 1.65
C LEU A 78 -8.27 -14.57 2.15
N GLY A 79 -8.32 -14.82 3.47
CA GLY A 79 -8.02 -16.12 4.05
C GLY A 79 -6.56 -16.55 3.88
N ILE A 80 -5.64 -15.60 3.67
CA ILE A 80 -4.22 -15.88 3.52
C ILE A 80 -3.61 -15.95 4.93
N GLY A 81 -3.25 -17.16 5.36
CA GLY A 81 -2.63 -17.40 6.66
C GLY A 81 -1.31 -16.65 6.85
N ALA A 82 -0.98 -16.38 8.13
CA ALA A 82 0.30 -15.81 8.55
C ALA A 82 1.40 -16.87 8.67
#